data_AF-A0A8S3CDF2-F1
#
_entry.id   AF-A0A8S3CDF2-F1
#
_cell.length_a   1.000
_cell.length_b   1.000
_cell.length_c   1.000
_cell.angle_alpha   90.00
_cell.angle_beta   90.00
_cell.angle_gamma   90.00
#
_symmetry.space_group_name_H-M   'P 1'
#
loop_
_entity.id
_entity.type
_entity.pdbx_description
1 polymer ?
#
loop_
_entity_poly.entity_id
_entity_poly.type
_entity_poly.pdbx_seq_one_letter_code
_entity_poly.pdbx_strand_id
1 'polypeptide(L)' 'MKSMTSHDTLSVPRDFICPITREIMQNPVLLVEDGHSYEFDAIERWLTDNNTSP' A
#
# COMPACT_ATOMS: atom_id res chain seq x y z
N MET A 1 27.27 1.32 20.45
CA MET A 1 26.78 2.71 20.33
C MET A 1 25.79 2.74 19.17
N LYS A 2 24.48 2.56 19.42
CA LYS A 2 23.46 2.80 18.39
C LYS A 2 22.94 4.21 18.65
N SER A 3 23.21 5.11 17.71
CA SER A 3 22.86 6.52 17.83
C SER A 3 21.36 6.67 18.05
N MET A 4 21.01 7.37 19.12
CA MET A 4 19.66 7.77 19.47
C MET A 4 19.41 9.08 18.71
N THR A 5 18.88 9.00 17.49
CA THR A 5 18.49 10.20 16.72
C THR A 5 17.01 10.48 16.95
N SER A 6 16.76 11.49 17.79
CA SER A 6 15.71 12.51 17.67
C SER A 6 14.43 12.15 16.90
N HIS A 7 13.31 12.00 17.63
CA HIS A 7 11.91 12.14 17.20
C HIS A 7 11.65 12.28 15.68
N ASP A 8 11.35 11.17 15.00
CA ASP A 8 10.47 11.18 13.83
C ASP A 8 9.05 10.91 14.31
N THR A 9 8.31 11.96 14.66
CA THR A 9 6.88 11.83 15.00
C THR A 9 6.08 11.67 13.71
N LEU A 10 5.54 10.46 13.48
CA LEU A 10 4.41 10.16 12.56
C LEU A 10 4.73 10.02 11.06
N SER A 11 5.85 9.41 10.66
CA SER A 11 5.95 8.91 9.28
C SER A 11 5.12 7.62 9.14
N VAL A 12 4.19 7.60 8.19
CA VAL A 12 3.38 6.41 7.92
C VAL A 12 4.28 5.34 7.27
N PRO A 13 4.34 4.11 7.80
CA PRO A 13 5.10 3.04 7.15
C PRO A 13 4.57 2.78 5.74
N ARG A 14 5.47 2.51 4.79
CA ARG A 14 5.13 2.34 3.37
C ARG A 14 4.13 1.22 3.13
N ASP A 15 4.14 0.19 3.97
CA ASP A 15 3.25 -0.96 3.86
C ASP A 15 1.76 -0.61 4.09
N PHE A 16 1.46 0.58 4.63
CA PHE A 16 0.09 1.10 4.75
C PHE A 16 -0.33 1.96 3.55
N ILE A 17 0.57 2.25 2.61
CA ILE A 17 0.29 3.08 1.44
C ILE A 17 -0.08 2.19 0.25
N CYS A 18 -1.23 2.44 -0.37
CA CYS A 18 -1.64 1.71 -1.56
C CYS A 18 -0.66 1.98 -2.72
N PRO A 19 -0.16 0.93 -3.41
CA PRO A 19 0.74 1.11 -4.55
C PRO A 19 0.11 1.90 -5.72
N ILE A 20 -1.20 1.80 -5.91
CA ILE A 20 -1.95 2.50 -6.98
C ILE A 20 -2.27 3.94 -6.59
N THR A 21 -2.99 4.15 -5.49
CA THR A 21 -3.49 5.50 -5.12
C THR A 21 -2.43 6.38 -4.49
N ARG A 22 -1.35 5.78 -3.96
CA ARG A 22 -0.28 6.47 -3.21
C ARG A 22 -0.78 7.14 -1.92
N GLU A 23 -1.94 6.70 -1.41
CA GLU A 23 -2.55 7.14 -0.16
C GLU A 23 -2.62 6.01 0.87
N ILE A 24 -2.91 6.34 2.14
CA ILE A 24 -3.12 5.35 3.19
C ILE A 24 -4.35 4.51 2.87
N MET A 25 -4.18 3.19 2.78
CA MET A 25 -5.29 2.25 2.59
C MET A 25 -6.30 2.35 3.74
N GLN A 26 -7.57 2.56 3.40
CA GLN A 26 -8.68 2.46 4.33
C GLN A 26 -9.30 1.06 4.30
N ASN A 27 -9.35 0.43 3.12
CA ASN A 27 -9.86 -0.93 2.94
C ASN A 27 -8.82 -1.79 2.20
N PRO A 28 -7.73 -2.20 2.87
CA PRO A 28 -6.68 -3.00 2.25
C PRO A 28 -7.19 -4.39 1.87
N VAL A 29 -6.98 -4.79 0.61
CA VAL A 29 -7.25 -6.14 0.11
C VAL A 29 -6.01 -6.74 -0.53
N LEU A 30 -5.79 -8.03 -0.29
CA LEU A 30 -4.64 -8.78 -0.80
C LEU A 30 -4.90 -9.24 -2.24
N LEU A 31 -4.03 -8.85 -3.17
CA LEU A 31 -3.97 -9.51 -4.47
C LEU A 31 -3.16 -10.79 -4.34
N VAL A 32 -3.79 -11.94 -4.57
CA VAL A 32 -3.15 -13.26 -4.35
C VAL A 32 -1.99 -13.52 -5.33
N GLU A 33 -2.04 -12.92 -6.52
CA GLU A 33 -1.02 -13.10 -7.57
C GLU A 33 0.39 -12.69 -7.11
N ASP A 34 0.50 -11.56 -6.41
CA ASP A 34 1.78 -10.96 -6.03
C ASP A 34 1.97 -10.79 -4.52
N GLY A 35 0.90 -10.97 -3.74
CA GLY A 35 0.92 -10.84 -2.29
C GLY A 35 0.93 -9.39 -1.79
N HIS A 36 0.66 -8.39 -2.64
CA HIS A 36 0.55 -7.00 -2.21
C HIS A 36 -0.86 -6.64 -1.75
N SER A 37 -0.95 -5.68 -0.83
CA SER A 37 -2.22 -5.09 -0.42
C SER A 37 -2.48 -3.79 -1.20
N TYR A 38 -3.72 -3.60 -1.61
CA TYR A 38 -4.19 -2.42 -2.35
C TYR A 38 -5.46 -1.86 -1.71
N GLU A 39 -5.78 -0.60 -1.97
CA GLU A 39 -7.12 -0.07 -1.68
C GLU A 39 -8.15 -0.79 -2.56
N PHE A 40 -9.27 -1.22 -1.96
CA PHE A 40 -10.29 -2.04 -2.62
C PHE A 40 -10.76 -1.44 -3.96
N ASP A 41 -11.20 -0.17 -3.94
CA ASP A 41 -11.69 0.53 -5.11
C ASP A 41 -10.63 0.65 -6.22
N ALA A 42 -9.36 0.74 -5.84
CA ALA A 42 -8.27 0.94 -6.78
C ALA A 42 -7.91 -0.35 -7.53
N ILE A 43 -7.81 -1.47 -6.81
CA ILE A 43 -7.51 -2.76 -7.43
C ILE A 43 -8.69 -3.31 -8.23
N GLU A 44 -9.93 -3.08 -7.78
CA GLU A 44 -11.13 -3.47 -8.55
C GLU A 44 -11.17 -2.77 -9.92
N ARG A 45 -10.90 -1.46 -9.95
CA ARG A 45 -10.83 -0.69 -11.19
C ARG A 45 -9.70 -1.17 -12.09
N TRP A 46 -8.50 -1.37 -11.54
CA TRP A 46 -7.36 -1.87 -12.33
C TRP A 46 -7.65 -3.21 -13.00
N LEU A 47 -8.22 -4.17 -12.25
CA LEU A 47 -8.54 -5.50 -12.74
C LEU A 47 -9.74 -5.56 -13.70
N THR A 48 -10.50 -4.46 -13.82
CA THR A 48 -11.53 -4.33 -14.86
C THR A 48 -10.92 -4.22 -16.25
N ASP A 49 -9.78 -3.52 -16.36
CA ASP A 49 -9.12 -3.23 -17.64
C ASP A 49 -7.84 -4.06 -17.87
N ASN A 50 -7.30 -4.69 -16.82
CA ASN A 50 -6.02 -5.40 -16.85
C ASN A 50 -6.17 -6.78 -16.19
N ASN A 51 -5.35 -7.74 -16.64
CA ASN A 51 -5.28 -9.08 -16.04
C ASN A 51 -3.86 -9.35 -15.50
N THR A 52 -3.27 -8.34 -14.87
CA THR A 52 -1.92 -8.36 -14.27
C THR A 52 -1.93 -7.58 -12.96
N SER A 53 -0.96 -7.84 -12.07
CA SER A 53 -0.66 -6.91 -10.98
C SER A 53 -0.39 -5.46 -11.50
N PRO A 54 -0.86 -4.42 -10.77
CA PRO A 54 -0.57 -2.99 -11.04
C PRO A 54 0.90 -2.58 -11.02
#